data_AF-A0A5C8P491-F1
#
_entry.id   AF-A0A5C8P491-F1
#
_cell.length_a   1.000
_cell.length_b   1.000
_cell.length_c   1.000
_cell.angle_alpha   90.00
_cell.angle_beta   90.00
_cell.angle_gamma   90.00
#
_symmetry.space_group_name_H-M   'P 1'
#
loop_
_entity.id
_entity.type
_entity.pdbx_description
1 polymer ?
#
loop_
_entity_poly.entity_id
_entity_poly.type
_entity_poly.pdbx_seq_one_letter_code
_entity_poly.pdbx_strand_id
1 'polypeptide(L)'
;MKKGKASLFIYVIIGLAIIGVTSQVFTNLTGFLVRTLTGLAISALIIAGIYFFFFRNRNNSNEMKKYQQAVKQSKRKYSNTNKPKHNQTKKESPIRKNANKKYSHLRVIDGNKSKRKKRASN
;
A
#
# COMPACT_ATOMS: atom_id res chain seq x y z
N MET A 1 -22.75 -0.38 -45.51
CA MET A 1 -22.82 0.46 -44.28
C MET A 1 -23.34 1.85 -44.65
N LYS A 2 -24.62 2.15 -44.41
CA LYS A 2 -25.29 3.41 -44.84
C LYS A 2 -24.97 4.56 -43.87
N LYS A 3 -23.80 5.19 -44.01
CA LYS A 3 -23.31 6.28 -43.13
C LYS A 3 -24.16 7.57 -43.14
N GLY A 4 -24.92 7.83 -44.22
CA GLY A 4 -25.63 9.10 -44.41
C GLY A 4 -26.89 9.33 -43.56
N LYS A 5 -27.59 8.26 -43.15
CA LYS A 5 -28.82 8.41 -42.35
C LYS A 5 -28.52 8.67 -40.87
N ALA A 6 -27.47 8.02 -40.34
CA ALA A 6 -27.01 8.24 -38.98
C ALA A 6 -26.42 9.66 -38.80
N SER A 7 -25.65 10.15 -39.78
CA SER A 7 -25.13 11.52 -39.74
C SER A 7 -26.25 12.56 -39.77
N LEU A 8 -27.26 12.38 -40.61
CA LEU A 8 -28.43 13.27 -40.65
C LEU A 8 -29.15 13.31 -39.29
N PHE A 9 -29.34 12.15 -38.67
CA PHE A 9 -29.94 12.05 -37.34
C PHE A 9 -29.15 12.82 -36.27
N ILE A 10 -27.82 12.71 -36.31
CA ILE A 10 -26.93 13.43 -35.40
C ILE A 10 -27.07 14.94 -35.58
N TYR A 11 -27.10 15.43 -36.83
CA TYR A 11 -27.30 16.86 -37.09
C TYR A 11 -28.66 17.37 -36.60
N VAL A 12 -29.72 16.57 -36.76
CA VAL A 12 -31.06 16.91 -36.22
C VAL A 12 -31.02 17.00 -34.70
N ILE A 13 -30.38 16.05 -34.01
CA ILE A 13 -30.26 16.05 -32.54
C ILE A 13 -29.47 17.28 -32.08
N ILE A 14 -28.35 17.60 -32.74
CA ILE A 14 -27.53 18.78 -32.41
C ILE A 14 -28.34 20.07 -32.64
N GLY A 15 -29.06 20.18 -33.76
CA GLY A 15 -29.92 21.32 -34.05
C GLY A 15 -31.01 21.51 -33.00
N LEU A 16 -31.68 20.41 -32.62
CA LEU A 16 -32.71 20.42 -31.59
C LEU A 16 -32.14 20.80 -30.21
N ALA A 17 -30.93 20.33 -29.89
CA ALA A 17 -30.25 20.68 -28.65
C ALA A 17 -29.91 22.17 -28.58
N ILE A 18 -29.40 22.76 -29.68
CA ILE A 18 -29.14 24.20 -29.76
C ILE A 18 -30.43 24.98 -29.52
N ILE A 19 -31.49 24.66 -30.25
CA ILE A 19 -32.80 25.35 -30.11
C ILE A 19 -33.33 25.21 -28.67
N GLY A 20 -33.25 24.02 -28.08
CA GLY A 20 -33.70 23.77 -26.70
C GLY A 20 -32.93 24.60 -25.67
N VAL A 21 -31.60 24.65 -25.79
CA VAL A 21 -30.76 25.46 -24.89
C VAL A 21 -31.03 26.95 -25.08
N THR A 22 -31.05 27.43 -26.33
CA THR A 22 -31.33 28.83 -26.63
C THR A 22 -32.70 29.25 -26.09
N SER A 23 -33.73 28.41 -26.26
CA SER A 23 -35.06 28.67 -25.71
C SER A 23 -35.06 28.74 -24.18
N GLN A 24 -34.31 27.89 -23.48
CA GLN A 24 -34.21 27.93 -22.02
C GLN A 24 -33.48 29.19 -21.52
N VAL A 25 -32.45 29.63 -22.24
CA VAL A 25 -31.69 30.85 -21.94
C VAL A 25 -32.60 32.08 -22.05
N PHE A 26 -33.41 32.20 -23.10
CA PHE A 26 -34.30 33.35 -23.28
C PHE A 26 -35.54 33.33 -22.37
N THR A 27 -36.06 32.15 -22.02
CA THR A 27 -37.25 32.06 -21.18
C THR A 27 -36.93 32.17 -19.69
N ASN A 28 -35.84 31.54 -19.24
CA ASN A 28 -35.48 31.43 -17.81
C ASN A 28 -33.96 31.37 -17.62
N LEU A 29 -33.26 32.46 -17.98
CA LEU A 29 -31.80 32.55 -17.89
C LEU A 29 -31.26 32.19 -16.50
N THR A 30 -31.84 32.79 -15.46
CA THR A 30 -31.39 32.61 -14.07
C THR A 30 -31.56 31.16 -13.62
N GLY A 31 -32.70 30.54 -13.89
CA GLY A 31 -32.97 29.16 -13.53
C GLY A 31 -32.06 28.17 -14.26
N PHE A 32 -31.79 28.43 -15.54
CA PHE A 32 -30.85 27.63 -16.34
C PHE A 32 -29.43 27.71 -15.78
N LEU A 33 -28.94 28.91 -15.48
CA LEU A 33 -27.60 29.13 -14.91
C LEU A 33 -27.47 28.46 -13.54
N VAL A 34 -28.42 28.68 -12.63
CA VAL A 34 -28.38 28.08 -11.29
C VAL A 34 -28.34 26.55 -11.40
N ARG A 35 -29.24 25.93 -12.18
CA ARG A 35 -29.25 24.46 -12.34
C ARG A 35 -27.96 23.93 -12.94
N THR A 36 -27.44 24.59 -13.97
CA THR A 36 -26.19 24.17 -14.64
C THR A 36 -25.00 24.28 -13.69
N LEU A 37 -24.90 25.40 -12.96
CA LEU A 37 -23.82 25.65 -12.02
C LEU A 37 -23.90 24.75 -10.80
N THR A 38 -25.11 24.50 -10.28
CA THR A 38 -25.34 23.53 -9.20
C THR A 38 -24.99 22.11 -9.66
N GLY A 39 -25.38 21.70 -10.87
CA GLY A 39 -25.00 20.40 -11.43
C GLY A 39 -23.48 20.25 -11.55
N LEU A 40 -22.80 21.29 -12.07
CA LEU A 40 -21.33 21.34 -12.13
C LEU A 40 -20.71 21.28 -10.74
N ALA A 41 -21.21 22.05 -9.77
CA ALA A 41 -20.71 22.06 -8.40
C ALA A 41 -20.85 20.68 -7.73
N ILE A 42 -21.99 20.02 -7.88
CA ILE A 42 -22.21 18.66 -7.36
C ILE A 42 -21.24 17.69 -8.03
N SER A 43 -21.08 17.76 -9.36
CA SER A 43 -20.16 16.88 -10.08
C SER A 43 -18.70 17.07 -9.61
N ALA A 44 -18.28 18.32 -9.42
CA ALA A 44 -16.96 18.66 -8.91
C ALA A 44 -16.76 18.17 -7.48
N LEU A 45 -17.78 18.29 -6.62
CA LEU A 45 -17.74 17.74 -5.26
C LEU A 45 -17.62 16.22 -5.25
N ILE A 46 -18.33 15.51 -6.12
CA ILE A 46 -18.22 14.05 -6.23
C ILE A 46 -16.82 13.65 -6.68
N ILE A 47 -16.30 14.27 -7.75
CA ILE A 47 -14.95 14.00 -8.26
C ILE A 47 -13.90 14.32 -7.20
N ALA A 48 -14.01 15.47 -6.53
CA ALA A 48 -13.13 15.87 -5.45
C ALA A 48 -13.21 14.91 -4.26
N GLY A 49 -14.41 14.46 -3.89
CA GLY A 49 -14.63 13.48 -2.83
C GLY A 49 -13.98 12.13 -3.14
N ILE A 50 -14.15 11.63 -4.37
CA ILE A 50 -13.51 10.39 -4.83
C ILE A 50 -11.98 10.56 -4.85
N TYR A 51 -11.47 11.66 -5.41
CA TYR A 51 -10.04 11.93 -5.46
C TYR A 51 -9.45 12.05 -4.05
N PHE A 52 -10.10 12.78 -3.17
CA PHE A 52 -9.64 12.97 -1.79
C PHE A 52 -9.71 11.67 -1.00
N PHE A 53 -10.75 10.86 -1.14
CA PHE A 53 -10.85 9.61 -0.37
C PHE A 53 -9.91 8.52 -0.90
N PHE A 54 -9.86 8.32 -2.23
CA PHE A 54 -9.12 7.22 -2.83
C PHE A 54 -7.65 7.54 -3.15
N PHE A 55 -7.35 8.76 -3.58
CA PHE A 55 -6.01 9.13 -4.05
C PHE A 55 -5.19 9.85 -2.98
N ARG A 56 -5.80 10.58 -2.04
CA ARG A 56 -5.06 11.28 -0.97
C ARG A 56 -4.21 10.32 -0.13
N ASN A 57 -4.71 9.12 0.15
CA ASN A 57 -4.02 8.18 1.02
C ASN A 57 -2.96 7.32 0.29
N ARG A 58 -2.93 7.33 -1.06
CA ARG A 58 -1.95 6.56 -1.85
C ARG A 58 -0.58 7.25 -1.94
N ASN A 59 -0.52 8.58 -1.82
CA ASN A 59 0.74 9.33 -1.91
C ASN A 59 1.54 9.40 -0.60
N ASN A 60 1.05 8.79 0.49
CA ASN A 60 1.90 8.54 1.66
C ASN A 60 2.91 7.47 1.27
N SER A 61 4.05 7.90 0.73
CA SER A 61 5.19 7.06 0.35
C SER A 61 5.53 6.09 1.49
N ASN A 62 4.99 4.88 1.38
CA ASN A 62 5.29 3.78 2.30
C ASN A 62 6.80 3.55 2.41
N GLU A 63 7.55 3.91 1.36
CA GLU A 63 9.01 3.89 1.33
C GLU A 63 9.65 4.83 2.34
N MET A 64 9.16 6.07 2.51
CA MET A 64 9.69 6.99 3.51
C MET A 64 9.43 6.46 4.92
N LYS A 65 8.23 5.91 5.17
CA LYS A 65 7.90 5.28 6.46
C LYS A 65 8.76 4.04 6.73
N LYS A 66 8.96 3.18 5.72
CA LYS A 66 9.84 2.00 5.80
C LYS A 66 11.29 2.39 6.03
N TYR A 67 11.79 3.40 5.33
CA TYR A 67 13.14 3.94 5.52
C TYR A 67 13.32 4.48 6.94
N GLN A 68 12.39 5.30 7.44
CA GLN A 68 12.45 5.80 8.81
C GLN A 68 12.44 4.67 9.85
N GLN A 69 11.62 3.63 9.64
CA GLN A 69 11.60 2.45 10.50
C GLN A 69 12.94 1.68 10.46
N ALA A 70 13.49 1.46 9.28
CA ALA A 70 14.78 0.79 9.09
C ALA A 70 15.94 1.58 9.72
N VAL A 71 15.95 2.90 9.57
CA VAL A 71 16.94 3.78 10.23
C VAL A 71 16.81 3.69 11.74
N LYS A 72 15.60 3.73 12.28
CA LYS A 72 15.37 3.60 13.74
C LYS A 72 15.83 2.23 14.25
N GLN A 73 15.60 1.17 13.49
CA GLN A 73 16.07 -0.19 13.81
C GLN A 73 17.59 -0.30 13.78
N SER A 74 18.26 0.24 12.75
CA SER A 74 19.73 0.25 12.66
C SER A 74 20.35 1.05 13.81
N LYS A 75 19.85 2.25 14.09
CA LYS A 75 20.32 3.06 15.23
C LYS A 75 20.15 2.31 16.54
N ARG A 76 19.02 1.64 16.79
CA ARG A 76 18.82 0.82 18.00
C ARG A 76 19.80 -0.35 18.10
N LYS A 77 20.10 -1.03 16.99
CA LYS A 77 21.04 -2.16 16.96
C LYS A 77 22.47 -1.74 17.28
N TYR A 78 22.91 -0.59 16.75
CA TYR A 78 24.30 -0.13 16.88
C TYR A 78 24.51 0.92 18.00
N SER A 79 23.44 1.47 18.58
CA SER A 79 23.51 2.43 19.70
C SER A 79 24.21 1.87 20.95
N ASN A 80 24.22 0.54 21.12
CA ASN A 80 24.87 -0.10 22.26
C ASN A 80 26.31 -0.56 21.98
N THR A 81 26.83 -0.35 20.76
CA THR A 81 28.16 -0.82 20.34
C THR A 81 29.24 0.26 20.43
N ASN A 82 28.88 1.53 20.62
CA ASN A 82 29.85 2.65 20.72
C ASN A 82 30.51 2.82 22.10
N LYS A 83 30.36 1.87 23.02
CA LYS A 83 31.34 1.76 24.11
C LYS A 83 32.47 0.89 23.56
N PRO A 84 33.69 1.42 23.33
CA PRO A 84 34.82 0.56 23.04
C PRO A 84 34.95 -0.38 24.24
N LYS A 85 34.52 -1.64 24.08
CA LYS A 85 34.87 -2.68 25.02
C LYS A 85 36.36 -2.90 24.82
N HIS A 86 37.14 -2.14 25.57
CA HIS A 86 38.52 -2.44 25.84
C HIS A 86 38.58 -3.94 26.15
N ASN A 87 39.32 -4.69 25.32
CA ASN A 87 39.56 -6.11 25.48
C ASN A 87 40.26 -6.33 26.82
N GLN A 88 39.49 -6.39 27.91
CA GLN A 88 39.93 -6.93 29.17
C GLN A 88 39.67 -8.43 29.10
N THR A 89 40.72 -9.17 28.77
CA THR A 89 40.86 -10.59 29.09
C THR A 89 40.51 -10.79 30.58
N LYS A 90 39.28 -11.17 30.88
CA LYS A 90 38.86 -11.55 32.23
C LYS A 90 38.19 -12.92 32.19
N LYS A 91 38.97 -13.83 32.76
CA LYS A 91 38.75 -15.21 33.21
C LYS A 91 37.29 -15.61 33.36
N GLU A 92 37.00 -16.80 32.84
CA GLU A 92 35.76 -17.55 33.03
C GLU A 92 35.39 -17.63 34.51
N SER A 93 34.12 -17.39 34.81
CA SER A 93 33.52 -17.72 36.10
C SER A 93 32.16 -18.40 35.85
N PRO A 94 31.79 -19.39 36.68
CA PRO A 94 30.79 -20.38 36.30
C PRO A 94 29.37 -19.84 36.42
N ILE A 95 28.57 -20.10 35.38
CA ILE A 95 27.15 -19.76 35.27
C ILE A 95 26.36 -20.54 36.33
N ARG A 96 25.82 -19.85 37.33
CA ARG A 96 24.78 -20.37 38.23
C ARG A 96 23.48 -20.52 37.43
N LYS A 97 23.01 -21.75 37.27
CA LYS A 97 21.79 -22.13 36.55
C LYS A 97 20.55 -21.78 37.38
N ASN A 98 19.74 -20.83 36.92
CA ASN A 98 18.36 -20.72 37.37
C ASN A 98 17.50 -21.74 36.61
N ALA A 99 16.93 -22.67 37.37
CA ALA A 99 16.03 -23.71 36.90
C ALA A 99 14.68 -23.14 36.44
N ASN A 100 14.04 -23.88 35.54
CA ASN A 100 12.63 -23.82 35.13
C ASN A 100 12.24 -22.81 34.03
N LYS A 101 12.51 -23.20 32.78
CA LYS A 101 11.56 -22.98 31.67
C LYS A 101 11.39 -24.30 30.91
N LYS A 102 10.24 -24.95 31.12
CA LYS A 102 9.83 -26.13 30.36
C LYS A 102 9.47 -25.69 28.94
N TYR A 103 10.36 -25.95 27.98
CA TYR A 103 10.04 -25.98 26.56
C TYR A 103 9.88 -27.45 26.18
N SER A 104 8.64 -27.92 26.06
CA SER A 104 8.26 -29.33 25.82
C SER A 104 8.51 -29.83 24.39
N HIS A 105 9.25 -29.10 23.55
CA HIS A 105 9.37 -29.42 22.12
C HIS A 105 10.76 -29.10 21.58
N LEU A 106 11.76 -29.89 21.97
CA LEU A 106 12.96 -30.12 21.16
C LEU A 106 13.18 -31.63 21.15
N ARG A 107 12.87 -32.27 20.03
CA ARG A 107 13.25 -33.67 19.80
C ARG A 107 14.75 -33.72 19.53
N VAL A 108 15.39 -34.74 20.08
CA VAL A 108 16.78 -35.10 19.77
C VAL A 108 16.83 -35.43 18.28
N ILE A 109 17.80 -34.89 17.56
CA ILE A 109 18.17 -35.42 16.24
C ILE A 109 18.79 -36.79 16.52
N ASP A 110 18.02 -37.84 16.31
CA ASP A 110 18.53 -39.21 16.39
C ASP A 110 19.64 -39.35 15.35
N GLY A 111 20.88 -39.48 15.84
CA GLY A 111 22.03 -39.73 15.00
C GLY A 111 21.82 -41.02 14.20
N ASN A 112 22.19 -40.99 12.91
CA ASN A 112 22.20 -42.16 12.05
C ASN A 112 23.24 -43.20 12.54
N LYS A 113 22.88 -43.98 13.55
CA LYS A 113 23.58 -45.20 13.98
C LYS A 113 22.80 -46.42 13.50
N SER A 114 22.67 -46.60 12.19
CA SER A 114 22.44 -47.93 11.66
C SER A 114 23.11 -48.09 10.30
N LYS A 115 24.15 -48.92 10.29
CA LYS A 115 24.47 -49.97 9.30
C LYS A 115 25.97 -50.24 9.32
N ARG A 116 26.41 -51.06 10.30
CA ARG A 116 27.46 -52.05 10.02
C ARG A 116 26.94 -52.91 8.86
N LYS A 117 27.48 -52.74 7.66
CA LYS A 117 27.60 -53.83 6.68
C LYS A 117 28.91 -53.65 5.90
N LYS A 118 29.83 -54.59 6.15
CA LYS A 118 30.96 -55.05 5.32
C LYS A 118 31.84 -53.97 4.68
N ARG A 119 33.02 -53.73 5.27
CA ARG A 119 34.24 -53.49 4.49
C ARG A 119 35.15 -54.69 4.69
N ALA A 120 35.62 -55.22 3.57
CA ALA A 120 36.27 -56.51 3.44
C ALA A 120 37.57 -56.60 4.25
N SER A 121 37.90 -57.86 4.53
CA SER A 121 39.13 -58.43 5.06
C SER A 121 40.39 -58.03 4.29
N ASN A 122 41.54 -58.25 4.96
CA ASN A 122 42.92 -58.45 4.47
C ASN A 122 43.17 -58.25 2.97
#